data_AF-A0A0D6QMC0-F1
#
_entry.id   AF-A0A0D6QMC0-F1
#
_cell.length_a   1.000
_cell.length_b   1.000
_cell.length_c   1.000
_cell.angle_alpha   90.00
_cell.angle_beta   90.00
_cell.angle_gamma   90.00
#
_symmetry.space_group_name_H-M   'P 1'
#
loop_
_entity.id
_entity.type
_entity.pdbx_description
1 polymer ?
#
loop_
_entity_poly.entity_id
_entity_poly.type
_entity_poly.pdbx_seq_one_letter_code
_entity_poly.pdbx_strand_id
1 'polypeptide(L)'
;MSTRWSPALELGHDVIDRQHQELFRRYESLVQALARGDRAEVGPLFEFLGSYVVEHFADEERLMSETAFPGLTVHKASHDRFVREYHALRDLFERAGPSAGIAVRAETWIADWLATHIGATDAHLARHLRGTR
;
A
#
# COMPACT_ATOMS: atom_id res chain seq x y z
N MET A 1 -11.27 8.77 -2.13
CA MET A 1 -10.16 9.06 -1.19
C MET A 1 -9.02 9.75 -1.93
N SER A 2 -8.06 10.37 -1.25
CA SER A 2 -6.93 11.09 -1.87
C SER A 2 -5.82 10.14 -2.32
N THR A 3 -5.14 10.44 -3.43
CA THR A 3 -3.91 9.74 -3.85
C THR A 3 -2.66 10.18 -3.08
N ARG A 4 -2.78 11.23 -2.27
CA ARG A 4 -1.67 11.85 -1.55
C ARG A 4 -1.69 11.50 -0.07
N TRP A 5 -0.49 11.37 0.49
CA TRP A 5 -0.28 11.29 1.94
C TRP A 5 -0.96 12.47 2.64
N SER A 6 -1.53 12.19 3.81
CA SER A 6 -2.12 13.17 4.71
C SER A 6 -1.54 12.97 6.11
N PRO A 7 -1.14 14.04 6.83
CA PRO A 7 -0.76 13.94 8.23
C PRO A 7 -1.83 13.30 9.13
N ALA A 8 -3.10 13.26 8.69
CA ALA A 8 -4.17 12.56 9.39
C ALA A 8 -3.99 11.03 9.46
N LEU A 9 -3.08 10.47 8.64
CA LEU A 9 -2.70 9.05 8.64
C LEU A 9 -1.45 8.77 9.47
N GLU A 10 -0.83 9.78 10.11
CA GLU A 10 0.33 9.58 10.97
C GLU A 10 -0.03 8.72 12.19
N LEU A 11 0.77 7.67 12.40
CA LEU A 11 0.59 6.72 13.49
C LEU A 11 1.50 7.00 14.68
N GLY A 12 2.47 7.90 14.52
CA GLY A 12 3.46 8.27 15.53
C GLY A 12 4.54 7.20 15.70
N HIS A 13 4.88 6.50 14.61
CA HIS A 13 5.98 5.55 14.54
C HIS A 13 6.84 5.85 13.30
N ASP A 14 7.92 6.60 13.50
CA ASP A 14 8.74 7.22 12.45
C ASP A 14 9.15 6.30 11.29
N VAL A 15 9.39 5.02 11.54
CA VAL A 15 9.75 4.07 10.48
C VAL A 15 8.53 3.72 9.63
N ILE A 16 7.38 3.45 10.25
CA ILE A 16 6.15 3.07 9.56
C ILE A 16 5.59 4.29 8.81
N ASP A 17 5.55 5.45 9.45
CA ASP A 17 5.04 6.69 8.84
C ASP A 17 5.87 7.07 7.60
N ARG A 18 7.20 6.91 7.64
CA ARG A 18 8.06 7.13 6.45
C ARG A 18 7.79 6.12 5.35
N GLN A 19 7.55 4.86 5.69
CA GLN A 19 7.21 3.84 4.71
C GLN A 19 5.87 4.13 4.03
N HIS A 20 4.84 4.51 4.79
CA HIS A 20 3.55 4.91 4.24
C HIS A 20 3.67 6.14 3.33
N GLN A 21 4.42 7.17 3.74
CA GLN A 21 4.64 8.34 2.88
C GLN A 21 5.23 7.96 1.51
N GLU A 22 6.22 7.07 1.49
CA GLU A 22 6.82 6.59 0.25
C GLU A 22 5.86 5.71 -0.56
N LEU A 23 5.03 4.87 0.08
CA LEU A 23 3.95 4.14 -0.58
C LEU A 23 3.02 5.09 -1.33
N PHE A 24 2.58 6.17 -0.68
CA PHE A 24 1.71 7.18 -1.30
C PHE A 24 2.40 7.89 -2.47
N ARG A 25 3.72 8.19 -2.41
CA ARG A 25 4.44 8.79 -3.54
C ARG A 25 4.50 7.88 -4.77
N ARG A 26 4.80 6.59 -4.56
CA ARG A 26 4.83 5.58 -5.64
C ARG A 26 3.45 5.34 -6.22
N TYR A 27 2.45 5.28 -5.35
CA TYR A 27 1.05 5.17 -5.71
C TYR A 27 0.55 6.36 -6.54
N GLU A 28 0.81 7.59 -6.09
CA GLU A 28 0.46 8.81 -6.85
C GLU A 28 1.10 8.79 -8.24
N SER A 29 2.38 8.39 -8.33
CA SER A 29 3.10 8.28 -9.61
C SER A 29 2.44 7.28 -10.56
N LEU A 30 2.06 6.09 -10.05
CA LEU A 30 1.35 5.08 -10.83
C LEU A 30 0.01 5.60 -11.37
N VAL A 31 -0.80 6.23 -10.52
CA VAL A 31 -2.12 6.77 -10.93
C VAL A 31 -1.96 7.86 -11.98
N GLN A 32 -0.99 8.76 -11.81
CA GLN A 32 -0.72 9.82 -12.79
C GLN A 32 -0.28 9.25 -14.15
N ALA A 33 0.58 8.23 -14.17
CA ALA A 33 1.01 7.59 -15.42
C ALA A 33 -0.16 6.85 -16.09
N LEU A 34 -1.00 6.15 -15.31
CA LEU A 34 -2.23 5.51 -15.80
C LEU A 34 -3.19 6.53 -16.41
N ALA A 35 -3.34 7.71 -15.79
CA ALA A 35 -4.19 8.79 -16.30
C ALA A 35 -3.65 9.41 -17.61
N ARG A 36 -2.33 9.47 -17.79
CA ARG A 36 -1.69 9.89 -19.05
C ARG A 36 -1.81 8.85 -20.16
N GLY A 37 -2.03 7.58 -19.80
CA GLY A 37 -2.10 6.48 -20.76
C GLY A 37 -0.75 6.05 -21.32
N ASP A 38 0.37 6.40 -20.67
CA ASP A 38 1.71 6.03 -21.12
C ASP A 38 2.06 4.60 -20.69
N ARG A 39 1.90 3.64 -21.60
CA ARG A 39 2.20 2.23 -21.31
C ARG A 39 3.66 1.99 -20.90
N ALA A 40 4.61 2.72 -21.49
CA ALA A 40 6.03 2.52 -21.23
C ALA A 40 6.41 2.96 -19.80
N GLU A 41 5.72 3.96 -19.27
CA GLU A 41 5.91 4.45 -17.92
C GLU A 41 5.16 3.63 -16.86
N VAL A 42 3.94 3.17 -17.18
CA VAL A 42 3.08 2.47 -16.22
C VAL A 42 3.65 1.11 -15.77
N GLY A 43 4.25 0.34 -16.68
CA GLY A 43 4.81 -0.98 -16.35
C GLY A 43 5.88 -0.94 -15.23
N PRO A 44 6.95 -0.13 -15.39
CA PRO A 44 7.95 0.08 -14.34
C PRO A 44 7.35 0.59 -13.01
N LEU A 45 6.35 1.47 -13.05
CA LEU A 45 5.70 1.98 -11.84
C LEU A 45 4.89 0.91 -11.11
N PHE A 46 4.23 -0.01 -11.82
CA PHE A 46 3.62 -1.19 -11.21
C PHE A 46 4.67 -2.09 -10.54
N GLU A 47 5.82 -2.28 -11.16
CA GLU A 47 6.89 -3.07 -10.57
C GLU A 47 7.45 -2.40 -9.30
N PHE A 48 7.72 -1.10 -9.35
CA PHE A 48 8.30 -0.36 -8.23
C PHE A 48 7.36 -0.17 -7.05
N LEU A 49 6.06 0.00 -7.29
CA LEU A 49 5.07 0.03 -6.22
C LEU A 49 4.87 -1.38 -5.65
N GLY A 50 4.75 -2.41 -6.49
CA GLY A 50 4.55 -3.79 -6.06
C GLY A 50 5.70 -4.31 -5.19
N SER A 51 6.96 -4.07 -5.58
CA SER A 51 8.12 -4.47 -4.79
C SER A 51 8.15 -3.78 -3.42
N TYR A 52 7.83 -2.48 -3.39
CA TYR A 52 7.82 -1.69 -2.16
C TYR A 52 6.72 -2.08 -1.18
N VAL A 53 5.54 -2.43 -1.71
CA VAL A 53 4.43 -2.96 -0.91
C VAL A 53 4.86 -4.24 -0.19
N VAL A 54 5.53 -5.15 -0.90
CA VAL A 54 6.01 -6.41 -0.30
C VAL A 54 7.09 -6.15 0.75
N GLU A 55 8.03 -5.25 0.47
CA GLU A 55 9.07 -4.84 1.43
C GLU A 55 8.46 -4.25 2.71
N HIS A 56 7.55 -3.28 2.56
CA HIS A 56 6.85 -2.64 3.67
C HIS A 56 6.08 -3.66 4.53
N PHE A 57 5.29 -4.53 3.90
CA PHE A 57 4.54 -5.56 4.63
C PHE A 57 5.46 -6.54 5.35
N ALA A 58 6.59 -6.91 4.75
CA ALA A 58 7.57 -7.78 5.40
C ALA A 58 8.19 -7.12 6.63
N ASP A 59 8.46 -5.82 6.59
CA ASP A 59 8.96 -5.07 7.74
C ASP A 59 7.94 -5.01 8.89
N GLU A 60 6.68 -4.71 8.59
CA GLU A 60 5.62 -4.73 9.61
C GLU A 60 5.41 -6.14 10.18
N GLU A 61 5.37 -7.17 9.34
CA GLU A 61 5.23 -8.57 9.76
C GLU A 61 6.39 -9.01 10.66
N ARG A 62 7.61 -8.56 10.37
CA ARG A 62 8.78 -8.78 11.21
C ARG A 62 8.61 -8.09 12.57
N LEU A 63 8.23 -6.81 12.60
CA LEU A 63 7.96 -6.08 13.85
C LEU A 63 6.87 -6.76 14.68
N MET A 64 5.80 -7.20 14.02
CA MET A 64 4.71 -7.94 14.66
C MET A 64 5.20 -9.26 15.28
N SER A 65 6.05 -10.01 14.56
CA SER A 65 6.62 -11.26 15.07
C SER A 65 7.57 -11.03 16.24
N GLU A 66 8.48 -10.05 16.14
CA GLU A 66 9.48 -9.71 17.16
C GLU A 66 8.84 -9.24 18.48
N THR A 67 7.69 -8.56 18.38
CA THR A 67 6.97 -8.01 19.54
C THR A 67 5.78 -8.85 19.99
N ALA A 68 5.63 -10.07 19.45
CA ALA A 68 4.51 -10.97 19.75
C ALA A 68 3.12 -10.30 19.61
N PHE A 69 2.94 -9.49 18.56
CA PHE A 69 1.70 -8.79 18.29
C PHE A 69 0.54 -9.77 18.09
N PRO A 70 -0.53 -9.73 18.92
CA PRO A 70 -1.63 -10.70 18.85
C PRO A 70 -2.39 -10.69 17.51
N GLY A 71 -2.36 -9.56 16.79
CA GLY A 71 -3.07 -9.38 15.52
C GLY A 71 -2.33 -9.87 14.28
N LEU A 72 -1.12 -10.46 14.41
CA LEU A 72 -0.25 -10.82 13.27
C LEU A 72 -0.99 -11.59 12.17
N THR A 73 -1.71 -12.65 12.52
CA THR A 73 -2.39 -13.50 11.53
C THR A 73 -3.43 -12.74 10.71
N VAL A 74 -4.23 -11.89 11.37
CA VAL A 74 -5.28 -11.12 10.70
C VAL A 74 -4.69 -9.99 9.87
N HIS A 75 -3.66 -9.31 10.39
CA HIS A 75 -2.94 -8.27 9.69
C HIS A 75 -2.31 -8.82 8.40
N LYS A 76 -1.52 -9.90 8.52
CA LYS A 76 -0.91 -10.58 7.37
C LYS A 76 -1.94 -11.03 6.33
N ALA A 77 -3.11 -11.54 6.76
CA ALA A 77 -4.15 -11.92 5.82
C ALA A 77 -4.68 -10.72 4.99
N SER A 78 -4.68 -9.51 5.56
CA SER A 78 -4.99 -8.27 4.83
C SER A 78 -3.92 -7.94 3.81
N HIS A 79 -2.63 -8.04 4.18
CA HIS A 79 -1.49 -7.86 3.26
C HIS A 79 -1.55 -8.83 2.09
N ASP A 80 -1.69 -10.13 2.38
CA ASP A 80 -1.72 -11.17 1.36
C ASP A 80 -2.90 -10.94 0.39
N ARG A 81 -4.04 -10.44 0.90
CA ARG A 81 -5.18 -10.07 0.06
C ARG A 81 -4.86 -8.88 -0.84
N PHE A 82 -4.25 -7.83 -0.30
CA PHE A 82 -3.85 -6.66 -1.09
C PHE A 82 -2.91 -7.05 -2.22
N VAL A 83 -1.88 -7.85 -1.92
CA VAL A 83 -0.91 -8.32 -2.92
C VAL A 83 -1.61 -9.10 -4.05
N ARG A 84 -2.54 -10.00 -3.73
CA ARG A 84 -3.31 -10.72 -4.76
C ARG A 84 -4.15 -9.79 -5.64
N GLU A 85 -4.88 -8.85 -5.04
CA GLU A 85 -5.72 -7.90 -5.76
C GLU A 85 -4.87 -6.92 -6.61
N TYR A 86 -3.69 -6.55 -6.11
CA TYR A 86 -2.69 -5.74 -6.81
C TYR A 86 -2.16 -6.44 -8.05
N HIS A 87 -1.77 -7.72 -7.92
CA HIS A 87 -1.35 -8.52 -9.08
C HIS A 87 -2.46 -8.68 -10.10
N ALA A 88 -3.71 -8.88 -9.67
CA ALA A 88 -4.85 -8.95 -10.60
C ALA A 88 -5.06 -7.64 -11.38
N LEU A 89 -4.81 -6.49 -10.75
CA LEU A 89 -4.85 -5.18 -11.40
C LEU A 89 -3.71 -5.01 -12.41
N ARG A 90 -2.47 -5.38 -12.05
CA ARG A 90 -1.31 -5.37 -12.95
C ARG A 90 -1.55 -6.27 -14.17
N ASP A 91 -2.02 -7.49 -13.93
CA ASP A 91 -2.34 -8.46 -14.97
C ASP A 91 -3.41 -7.94 -15.95
N LEU A 92 -4.41 -7.21 -15.45
CA LEU A 92 -5.40 -6.56 -16.28
C LEU A 92 -4.75 -5.47 -17.16
N PHE A 93 -3.86 -4.67 -16.60
CA PHE A 93 -3.07 -3.69 -17.35
C PHE A 93 -2.20 -4.34 -18.41
N GLU A 94 -1.50 -5.43 -18.12
CA GLU A 94 -0.64 -6.09 -19.11
C GLU A 94 -1.43 -6.61 -20.31
N ARG A 95 -2.62 -7.17 -20.07
CA ARG A 95 -3.50 -7.68 -21.13
C ARG A 95 -4.18 -6.59 -21.94
N ALA A 96 -4.73 -5.56 -21.29
CA ALA A 96 -5.58 -4.56 -21.94
C ALA A 96 -4.83 -3.27 -22.32
N GLY A 97 -3.63 -3.06 -21.78
CA GLY A 97 -2.95 -1.77 -21.82
C GLY A 97 -3.57 -0.74 -20.86
N PRO A 98 -3.07 0.51 -20.87
CA PRO A 98 -3.65 1.57 -20.05
C PRO A 98 -5.07 1.90 -20.53
N SER A 99 -5.98 2.11 -19.57
CA SER A 99 -7.34 2.56 -19.85
C SER A 99 -7.89 3.37 -18.68
N ALA A 100 -8.87 4.24 -18.95
CA ALA A 100 -9.54 5.02 -17.92
C ALA A 100 -10.15 4.14 -16.82
N GLY A 101 -10.68 2.97 -17.18
CA GLY A 101 -11.24 2.02 -16.22
C GLY A 101 -10.17 1.45 -15.26
N ILE A 102 -8.97 1.16 -15.76
CA ILE A 102 -7.86 0.69 -14.92
C ILE A 102 -7.33 1.83 -14.04
N ALA A 103 -7.21 3.04 -14.59
CA ALA A 103 -6.79 4.22 -13.83
C ALA A 103 -7.74 4.49 -12.65
N VAL A 104 -9.05 4.55 -12.90
CA VAL A 104 -10.07 4.76 -11.86
C VAL A 104 -10.06 3.62 -10.84
N ARG A 105 -9.90 2.37 -11.30
CA ARG A 105 -9.82 1.23 -10.39
C ARG A 105 -8.59 1.30 -9.49
N ALA A 106 -7.42 1.62 -10.04
CA ALA A 106 -6.19 1.81 -9.27
C ALA A 106 -6.35 2.95 -8.24
N GLU A 107 -6.90 4.08 -8.69
CA GLU A 107 -7.10 5.27 -7.86
C GLU A 107 -8.08 5.05 -6.69
N THR A 108 -9.18 4.33 -6.93
CA THR A 108 -10.21 4.14 -5.91
C THR A 108 -9.85 3.02 -4.95
N TRP A 109 -9.55 1.83 -5.48
CA TRP A 109 -9.32 0.65 -4.66
C TRP A 109 -8.06 0.78 -3.80
N ILE A 110 -6.93 1.26 -4.34
CA ILE A 110 -5.69 1.40 -3.57
C ILE A 110 -5.85 2.48 -2.49
N ALA A 111 -6.43 3.64 -2.83
CA ALA A 111 -6.64 4.70 -1.84
C ALA A 111 -7.57 4.26 -0.70
N ASP A 112 -8.67 3.59 -1.02
CA ASP A 112 -9.62 3.12 -0.01
C ASP A 112 -9.01 2.04 0.88
N TRP A 113 -8.22 1.12 0.31
CA TRP A 113 -7.51 0.11 1.08
C TRP A 113 -6.47 0.75 1.99
N LEU A 114 -5.58 1.62 1.48
CA LEU A 114 -4.55 2.28 2.27
C LEU A 114 -5.16 3.09 3.43
N ALA A 115 -6.18 3.90 3.15
CA ALA A 115 -6.81 4.73 4.19
C ALA A 115 -7.42 3.88 5.31
N THR A 116 -8.09 2.77 4.94
CA THR A 116 -8.73 1.87 5.90
C THR A 116 -7.69 1.06 6.67
N HIS A 117 -6.67 0.54 5.97
CA HIS A 117 -5.65 -0.30 6.56
C HIS A 117 -4.78 0.48 7.54
N ILE A 118 -4.24 1.63 7.12
CA ILE A 118 -3.41 2.49 7.95
C ILE A 118 -4.21 3.00 9.16
N GLY A 119 -5.42 3.54 8.91
CA GLY A 119 -6.24 4.16 9.95
C GLY A 119 -6.82 3.19 10.98
N ALA A 120 -6.81 1.88 10.74
CA ALA A 120 -7.38 0.89 11.64
C ALA A 120 -6.40 -0.23 12.02
N THR A 121 -5.80 -0.88 11.03
CA THR A 121 -4.94 -2.06 11.22
C THR A 121 -3.54 -1.64 11.69
N ASP A 122 -2.89 -0.75 10.97
CA ASP A 122 -1.53 -0.31 11.26
C ASP A 122 -1.53 0.58 12.51
N ALA A 123 -2.58 1.37 12.73
CA ALA A 123 -2.80 2.09 13.97
C ALA A 123 -2.83 1.17 15.20
N HIS A 124 -3.35 -0.06 15.06
CA HIS A 124 -3.32 -1.07 16.11
C HIS A 124 -1.89 -1.55 16.39
N LEU A 125 -1.12 -1.80 15.33
CA LEU A 125 0.30 -2.16 15.42
C LEU A 125 1.11 -1.05 16.08
N ALA A 126 1.00 0.19 15.61
CA ALA A 126 1.71 1.34 16.16
C ALA A 126 1.42 1.54 17.66
N ARG A 127 0.17 1.33 18.09
CA ARG A 127 -0.20 1.36 19.52
C ARG A 127 0.49 0.26 20.32
N HIS A 128 0.58 -0.95 19.77
CA HIS A 128 1.30 -2.06 20.39
C HIS A 128 2.79 -1.74 20.56
N LEU A 129 3.45 -1.27 19.49
CA LEU A 129 4.88 -0.94 19.48
C LEU A 129 5.25 0.16 20.48
N ARG A 130 4.36 1.12 20.74
CA ARG A 130 4.58 2.14 21.79
C ARG A 130 4.65 1.54 23.20
N GLY A 131 3.98 0.42 23.43
CA GLY A 131 3.92 -0.27 24.73
C GLY A 131 5.07 -1.25 24.97
N THR A 132 5.82 -1.65 23.94
CA THR A 132 6.82 -2.73 24.01
C THR A 132 8.26 -2.23 24.29
N ARG A 133 8.42 -1.17 25.09
CA ARG A 133 9.74 -0.62 25.46
C ARG A 133 10.60 -1.59 26.26
#